data_AF-A0A7V6A5M0-F1
#
_entry.id   AF-A0A7V6A5M0-F1
#
_cell.length_a   1.000
_cell.length_b   1.000
_cell.length_c   1.000
_cell.angle_alpha   90.00
_cell.angle_beta   90.00
_cell.angle_gamma   90.00
#
_symmetry.space_group_name_H-M   'P 1'
#
loop_
_entity.id
_entity.type
_entity.pdbx_description
1 polymer ?
#
loop_
_entity_poly.entity_id
_entity_poly.type
_entity_poly.pdbx_seq_one_letter_code
_entity_poly.pdbx_strand_id
1 'polypeptide(L)'
;MNQVPPFARYLLAVVLLGLAGYMVLRPQGPNAWIGVRLPWSLADREIWDKSWLLAELMLMSMGLGALFFWPLFIFSLIALIVLGLLVPPFLYYRKYGTWLFWKDLGWCDYRPAARCRSCGHIQKLANAEDLAQEHCQACGAPLAP
;
A
#
# COMPACT_ATOMS: atom_id res chain seq x y z
N MET A 1 -3.64 33.53 -5.85
CA MET A 1 -4.19 32.17 -5.62
C MET A 1 -5.69 32.30 -5.49
N ASN A 2 -6.47 31.82 -6.46
CA ASN A 2 -7.93 31.86 -6.40
C ASN A 2 -8.39 31.12 -5.15
N GLN A 3 -9.14 31.78 -4.27
CA GLN A 3 -9.66 31.17 -3.06
C GLN A 3 -10.68 30.09 -3.47
N VAL A 4 -10.47 28.86 -3.02
CA VAL A 4 -11.43 27.76 -3.22
C VAL A 4 -12.74 28.15 -2.52
N PRO A 5 -13.90 28.05 -3.20
CA PRO A 5 -15.18 28.40 -2.60
C PRO A 5 -15.42 27.65 -1.28
N PRO A 6 -15.95 28.29 -0.22
CA PRO A 6 -16.17 27.65 1.08
C PRO A 6 -16.99 26.35 0.97
N PHE A 7 -18.04 26.35 0.15
CA PHE A 7 -18.87 25.17 -0.11
C PHE A 7 -18.04 23.97 -0.61
N ALA A 8 -17.11 24.20 -1.54
CA ALA A 8 -16.25 23.14 -2.07
C ALA A 8 -15.31 22.58 -0.99
N ARG A 9 -14.81 23.43 -0.08
CA ARG A 9 -13.97 22.98 1.05
C ARG A 9 -14.75 22.09 2.02
N TYR A 10 -15.97 22.47 2.38
CA TYR A 10 -16.83 21.66 3.25
C TYR A 10 -17.22 20.33 2.61
N LEU A 11 -17.62 20.34 1.33
CA LEU A 11 -17.94 19.12 0.60
C LEU A 11 -16.74 18.17 0.56
N LEU A 12 -15.56 18.69 0.22
CA LEU A 12 -14.33 17.92 0.18
C LEU A 12 -13.99 17.31 1.55
N ALA A 13 -14.12 18.10 2.62
CA ALA A 13 -13.90 17.61 3.97
C ALA A 13 -14.85 16.48 4.36
N VAL A 14 -16.15 16.61 4.08
CA VAL A 14 -17.14 15.58 4.36
C VAL A 14 -16.83 14.29 3.61
N VAL A 15 -16.47 14.38 2.33
CA VAL A 15 -16.10 13.21 1.53
C VAL A 15 -14.86 12.53 2.09
N LEU A 16 -13.80 13.29 2.38
CA LEU A 16 -12.53 12.73 2.85
C LEU A 16 -12.61 12.14 4.25
N LEU A 17 -13.25 12.85 5.20
CA LEU A 17 -13.46 12.34 6.56
C LEU A 17 -14.44 11.18 6.57
N GLY A 18 -15.47 11.21 5.72
CA GLY A 18 -16.41 10.10 5.55
C GLY A 18 -15.72 8.84 5.02
N LEU A 19 -14.84 8.99 4.02
CA LEU A 19 -14.02 7.88 3.51
C LEU A 19 -13.02 7.37 4.55
N ALA A 20 -12.32 8.26 5.26
CA ALA A 20 -11.40 7.85 6.32
C ALA A 20 -12.13 7.12 7.45
N GLY A 21 -13.28 7.65 7.91
CA GLY A 21 -14.12 6.99 8.91
C GLY A 21 -14.66 5.64 8.42
N TYR A 22 -15.06 5.54 7.15
CA TYR A 22 -15.42 4.25 6.55
C TYR A 22 -14.24 3.26 6.58
N MET A 23 -13.02 3.72 6.30
CA MET A 23 -11.82 2.89 6.33
C MET A 23 -11.46 2.39 7.74
N VAL A 24 -11.72 3.21 8.77
CA VAL A 24 -11.58 2.81 10.18
C VAL A 24 -12.58 1.71 10.54
N LEU A 25 -13.84 1.86 10.11
CA LEU A 25 -14.95 1.00 10.51
C LEU A 25 -15.01 -0.32 9.73
N ARG A 26 -14.39 -0.39 8.56
CA ARG A 26 -14.42 -1.58 7.71
C ARG A 26 -13.06 -2.29 7.73
N PRO A 27 -13.03 -3.57 8.14
CA PRO A 27 -11.82 -4.35 8.05
C PRO A 27 -11.35 -4.43 6.59
N GLN A 28 -10.04 -4.38 6.44
CA GLN A 28 -9.33 -4.23 5.17
C GLN A 28 -9.63 -5.48 4.33
N GLY A 29 -10.59 -5.46 3.40
CA GLY A 29 -10.89 -6.66 2.61
C GLY A 29 -9.78 -6.95 1.60
N PRO A 30 -9.47 -8.21 1.24
CA PRO A 30 -8.74 -8.48 0.01
C PRO A 30 -9.55 -7.86 -1.13
N ASN A 31 -8.97 -6.93 -1.88
CA ASN A 31 -9.61 -6.16 -2.96
C ASN A 31 -10.59 -5.06 -2.55
N ALA A 32 -10.42 -4.41 -1.39
CA ALA A 32 -11.20 -3.21 -1.11
C ALA A 32 -10.90 -2.08 -2.12
N TRP A 33 -11.94 -1.31 -2.50
CA TRP A 33 -11.90 -0.27 -3.54
C TRP A 33 -11.15 1.00 -3.15
N ILE A 34 -10.71 1.07 -1.90
CA ILE A 34 -10.12 2.25 -1.28
C ILE A 34 -8.70 1.84 -0.82
N GLY A 35 -7.69 2.67 -1.10
CA GLY A 35 -6.29 2.36 -0.80
C GLY A 35 -5.39 2.32 -2.05
N VAL A 36 -4.09 2.27 -1.83
CA VAL A 36 -3.08 2.32 -2.89
C VAL A 36 -2.86 0.93 -3.48
N ARG A 37 -3.53 0.67 -4.62
CA ARG A 37 -3.45 -0.61 -5.36
C ARG A 37 -2.22 -0.65 -6.24
N LEU A 38 -1.10 -1.03 -5.64
CA LEU A 38 0.11 -1.35 -6.37
C LEU A 38 0.29 -2.87 -6.39
N PRO A 39 0.99 -3.42 -7.41
CA PRO A 39 1.24 -4.86 -7.47
C PRO A 39 1.79 -5.44 -6.16
N TRP A 40 2.67 -4.70 -5.48
CA TRP A 40 3.27 -5.10 -4.20
C TRP A 40 2.30 -5.11 -3.02
N SER A 41 1.36 -4.17 -2.96
CA SER A 41 0.33 -4.19 -1.91
C SER A 41 -0.73 -5.25 -2.18
N LEU A 42 -0.92 -5.67 -3.43
CA LEU A 42 -1.80 -6.79 -3.75
C LEU A 42 -1.13 -8.16 -3.54
N ALA A 43 0.19 -8.24 -3.68
CA ALA A 43 0.96 -9.48 -3.52
C ALA A 43 1.15 -9.91 -2.05
N ASP A 44 1.05 -8.98 -1.11
CA ASP A 44 1.30 -9.24 0.31
C ASP A 44 0.29 -8.48 1.19
N ARG A 45 -0.41 -9.25 2.02
CA ARG A 45 -1.44 -8.75 2.92
C ARG A 45 -0.90 -7.77 3.97
N GLU A 46 0.29 -8.01 4.49
CA GLU A 46 0.89 -7.12 5.50
C GLU A 46 1.22 -5.74 4.88
N ILE A 47 1.64 -5.73 3.61
CA ILE A 47 1.93 -4.50 2.86
C ILE A 47 0.62 -3.78 2.51
N TRP A 48 -0.41 -4.53 2.12
CA TRP A 48 -1.77 -4.00 1.96
C TRP A 48 -2.21 -3.26 3.23
N ASP A 49 -2.09 -3.90 4.38
CA ASP A 49 -2.61 -3.37 5.63
C ASP A 49 -1.91 -2.07 6.05
N LYS A 50 -0.59 -2.01 5.85
CA LYS A 50 0.20 -0.78 6.05
C LYS A 50 -0.17 0.33 5.07
N SER A 51 -0.44 -0.01 3.81
CA SER A 51 -0.86 0.95 2.79
C SER A 51 -2.27 1.49 3.04
N TRP A 52 -3.17 0.67 3.59
CA TRP A 52 -4.51 1.07 4.01
C TRP A 52 -4.46 2.09 5.14
N LEU A 53 -3.69 1.78 6.19
CA LEU A 53 -3.51 2.69 7.33
C LEU A 53 -2.90 4.03 6.89
N LEU A 54 -1.91 4.00 5.99
CA LEU A 54 -1.34 5.22 5.43
C LEU A 54 -2.40 6.06 4.70
N ALA A 55 -3.21 5.43 3.85
CA ALA A 55 -4.26 6.12 3.12
C ALA A 55 -5.33 6.70 4.06
N GLU A 56 -5.74 5.96 5.09
CA GLU A 56 -6.65 6.42 6.13
C GLU A 56 -6.14 7.68 6.83
N LEU A 57 -4.91 7.65 7.35
CA LEU A 57 -4.29 8.78 8.04
C LEU A 57 -4.17 10.01 7.15
N MET A 58 -3.77 9.82 5.88
CA MET A 58 -3.65 10.92 4.94
C MET A 58 -5.02 11.51 4.57
N LEU A 59 -6.04 10.68 4.34
CA LEU A 59 -7.41 11.15 4.05
C LEU A 59 -7.99 11.93 5.23
N MET A 60 -7.77 11.46 6.46
CA MET A 60 -8.19 12.18 7.67
C MET A 60 -7.49 13.54 7.75
N SER A 61 -6.17 13.58 7.55
CA SER A 61 -5.38 14.82 7.57
C SER A 61 -5.79 15.79 6.46
N MET A 62 -6.08 15.28 5.25
CA MET A 62 -6.60 16.08 4.14
C MET A 62 -7.98 16.65 4.50
N GLY A 63 -8.89 15.84 5.05
CA GLY A 63 -10.21 16.30 5.48
C GLY A 63 -10.14 17.43 6.51
N LEU A 64 -9.30 17.29 7.53
CA LEU A 64 -9.03 18.34 8.52
C LEU A 64 -8.36 19.57 7.90
N GLY A 65 -7.40 19.38 7.00
CA GLY A 65 -6.75 20.46 6.26
C GLY A 65 -7.74 21.25 5.39
N ALA A 66 -8.67 20.58 4.73
CA ALA A 66 -9.70 21.23 3.92
C ALA A 66 -10.58 22.15 4.78
N LEU A 67 -10.93 21.75 6.01
CA LEU A 67 -11.70 22.55 6.96
C LEU A 67 -10.90 23.70 7.54
N PHE A 68 -9.74 23.41 8.14
CA PHE A 68 -9.09 24.34 9.06
C PHE A 68 -7.83 25.00 8.46
N PHE A 69 -7.07 24.30 7.61
CA PHE A 69 -5.77 24.78 7.15
C PHE A 69 -5.38 24.19 5.78
N TRP A 70 -5.66 24.95 4.70
CA TRP A 70 -5.46 24.48 3.33
C TRP A 70 -4.04 23.99 3.00
N PRO A 71 -2.94 24.61 3.52
CA PRO A 71 -1.60 24.06 3.30
C PRO A 71 -1.42 22.63 3.83
N LEU A 72 -2.07 22.25 4.93
CA LEU A 72 -2.05 20.87 5.42
C LEU A 72 -2.72 19.92 4.43
N PHE A 73 -3.85 20.32 3.80
CA PHE A 73 -4.48 19.53 2.76
C PHE A 73 -3.50 19.24 1.61
N ILE A 74 -2.80 20.26 1.11
CA ILE A 74 -1.83 20.11 0.01
C ILE A 74 -0.66 19.23 0.44
N PHE A 75 -0.11 19.44 1.64
CA PHE A 75 0.98 18.62 2.16
C PHE A 75 0.57 17.16 2.30
N SER A 76 -0.60 16.87 2.88
CA SER A 76 -1.12 15.52 3.03
C SER A 76 -1.42 14.85 1.70
N LEU A 77 -1.92 15.60 0.70
CA LEU A 77 -2.11 15.08 -0.65
C LEU A 77 -0.78 14.69 -1.30
N ILE A 78 0.23 15.55 -1.22
CA ILE A 78 1.58 15.25 -1.74
C ILE A 78 2.16 14.04 -1.01
N ALA A 79 2.06 14.00 0.32
CA ALA A 79 2.54 12.89 1.13
C ALA A 79 1.84 11.57 0.78
N LEU A 80 0.52 11.58 0.56
CA LEU A 80 -0.24 10.41 0.12
C LEU A 80 0.27 9.87 -1.22
N ILE A 81 0.50 10.76 -2.19
CA ILE A 81 1.01 10.36 -3.51
C ILE A 81 2.43 9.80 -3.39
N VAL A 82 3.34 10.54 -2.74
CA VAL A 82 4.75 10.17 -2.63
C VAL A 82 4.91 8.89 -1.80
N LEU A 83 4.34 8.84 -0.60
CA LEU A 83 4.44 7.67 0.27
C LEU A 83 3.64 6.49 -0.29
N GLY A 84 2.48 6.73 -0.90
CA GLY A 84 1.69 5.68 -1.55
C GLY A 84 2.47 5.00 -2.68
N LEU A 85 3.26 5.75 -3.45
CA LEU A 85 4.10 5.19 -4.51
C LEU A 85 5.39 4.56 -4.00
N LEU A 86 5.99 5.07 -2.92
CA LEU A 86 7.30 4.62 -2.46
C LEU A 86 7.24 3.54 -1.38
N VAL A 87 6.29 3.61 -0.45
CA VAL A 87 6.25 2.72 0.72
C VAL A 87 5.95 1.27 0.35
N PRO A 88 4.90 0.94 -0.43
CA PRO A 88 4.63 -0.46 -0.80
C PRO A 88 5.80 -1.16 -1.51
N PRO A 89 6.42 -0.60 -2.56
CA PRO A 89 7.53 -1.28 -3.22
C PRO A 89 8.78 -1.33 -2.32
N PHE A 90 9.02 -0.31 -1.49
CA PHE A 90 10.13 -0.32 -0.53
C PHE A 90 9.97 -1.42 0.53
N LEU A 91 8.78 -1.54 1.14
CA LEU A 91 8.48 -2.59 2.11
C LEU A 91 8.62 -3.97 1.48
N TYR A 92 8.16 -4.12 0.25
CA TYR A 92 8.27 -5.36 -0.51
C TYR A 92 9.74 -5.72 -0.79
N TYR A 93 10.54 -4.77 -1.27
CA TYR A 93 11.97 -4.98 -1.49
C TYR A 93 12.68 -5.40 -0.19
N ARG A 94 12.36 -4.75 0.93
CA ARG A 94 12.94 -5.08 2.23
C ARG A 94 12.60 -6.52 2.68
N LYS A 95 11.38 -6.97 2.41
CA LYS A 95 10.88 -8.30 2.79
C LYS A 95 11.39 -9.40 1.86
N TYR A 96 11.30 -9.19 0.54
CA TYR A 96 11.53 -10.21 -0.48
C TYR A 96 12.88 -10.11 -1.20
N GLY A 97 13.64 -9.03 -1.00
CA GLY A 97 14.95 -8.80 -1.65
C GLY A 97 14.87 -8.52 -3.16
N THR A 98 13.67 -8.27 -3.68
CA THR A 98 13.41 -7.98 -5.10
C THR A 98 12.25 -7.01 -5.25
N TRP A 99 12.17 -6.33 -6.39
CA TRP A 99 11.01 -5.52 -6.79
C TRP A 99 10.06 -6.29 -7.71
N LEU A 100 10.47 -7.49 -8.13
CA LEU A 100 9.67 -8.34 -9.00
C LEU A 100 8.53 -8.99 -8.20
N PHE A 101 7.38 -9.03 -8.82
CA PHE A 101 6.19 -9.72 -8.36
C PHE A 101 5.67 -10.54 -9.52
N TRP A 102 4.98 -11.65 -9.24
CA TRP A 102 4.36 -12.45 -10.27
C TRP A 102 2.88 -12.12 -10.35
N LYS A 103 2.36 -12.10 -11.58
CA LYS A 103 0.95 -11.86 -11.84
C LYS A 103 0.39 -13.10 -12.51
N ASP A 104 -0.57 -13.73 -11.85
CA ASP A 104 -1.32 -14.84 -12.43
C ASP A 104 -2.53 -14.31 -13.22
N LEU A 105 -3.42 -15.21 -13.67
CA LEU A 105 -4.59 -14.84 -14.47
C LEU A 105 -5.53 -13.92 -13.66
N GLY A 106 -5.76 -12.71 -14.14
CA GLY A 106 -6.73 -11.76 -13.58
C GLY A 106 -6.16 -10.38 -13.28
N TRP A 107 -6.99 -9.51 -12.73
CA TRP A 107 -6.60 -8.12 -12.41
C TRP A 107 -6.12 -7.93 -10.97
N CYS A 108 -6.34 -8.91 -10.09
CA CYS A 108 -6.02 -8.84 -8.66
C CYS A 108 -5.16 -10.00 -8.14
N ASP A 109 -4.85 -11.01 -8.96
CA ASP A 109 -4.08 -12.19 -8.53
C ASP A 109 -2.58 -11.93 -8.68
N TYR A 110 -2.05 -11.14 -7.74
CA TYR A 110 -0.62 -10.90 -7.60
C TYR A 110 -0.05 -11.84 -6.55
N ARG A 111 1.06 -12.49 -6.88
CA ARG A 111 1.79 -13.39 -6.00
C ARG A 111 3.19 -12.84 -5.70
N PRO A 112 3.69 -13.02 -4.47
CA PRO A 112 5.02 -12.56 -4.15
C PRO A 112 6.08 -13.42 -4.85
N ALA A 113 7.22 -12.79 -5.14
CA ALA A 113 8.42 -13.44 -5.60
C ALA A 113 9.57 -13.04 -4.67
N ALA A 114 10.40 -14.00 -4.30
CA ALA A 114 11.49 -13.82 -3.35
C ALA A 114 12.84 -14.05 -4.03
N ARG A 115 13.82 -13.21 -3.69
CA ARG A 115 15.21 -13.39 -4.11
C ARG A 115 15.99 -14.10 -3.00
N CYS A 116 16.56 -15.25 -3.32
CA CYS A 116 17.49 -15.94 -2.42
C CYS A 116 18.71 -15.06 -2.15
N ARG A 117 19.05 -14.86 -0.87
CA ARG A 117 20.20 -14.05 -0.46
C ARG A 117 21.55 -14.73 -0.71
N SER A 118 21.58 -16.07 -0.77
CA SER A 118 22.81 -16.85 -0.96
C SER A 118 23.23 -16.93 -2.42
N CYS A 119 22.30 -17.25 -3.34
CA CYS A 119 22.63 -17.45 -4.76
C CYS A 119 22.00 -16.43 -5.71
N GLY A 120 21.12 -15.54 -5.22
CA GLY A 120 20.45 -14.54 -6.04
C GLY A 120 19.30 -15.04 -6.91
N HIS A 121 19.01 -16.35 -6.90
CA HIS A 121 17.89 -16.94 -7.64
C HIS A 121 16.55 -16.34 -7.17
N ILE A 122 15.66 -16.05 -8.11
CA ILE A 122 14.33 -15.48 -7.84
C ILE A 122 13.30 -16.59 -8.05
N GLN A 123 12.54 -16.91 -7.01
CA GLN A 123 11.48 -17.90 -7.09
C GLN A 123 10.12 -17.30 -6.75
N LYS A 124 9.09 -17.84 -7.40
CA LYS A 124 7.69 -17.50 -7.13
C LYS A 124 7.26 -18.18 -5.84
N LEU A 125 6.53 -17.45 -5.00
CA LEU A 125 5.87 -18.00 -3.81
C LEU A 125 4.37 -18.18 -4.09
N ALA A 126 3.76 -19.21 -3.50
CA ALA A 126 2.31 -19.38 -3.59
C ALA A 126 1.61 -18.31 -2.74
N ASN A 127 2.09 -18.03 -1.53
CA ASN A 127 1.56 -17.01 -0.63
C ASN A 127 2.69 -16.25 0.08
N ALA A 128 2.35 -15.12 0.71
CA ALA A 128 3.32 -14.33 1.48
C ALA A 128 3.87 -15.08 2.71
N GLU A 129 3.08 -15.97 3.30
CA GLU A 129 3.41 -16.75 4.50
C GLU A 129 4.50 -17.81 4.22
N ASP A 130 4.60 -18.27 2.98
CA ASP A 130 5.53 -19.33 2.57
C ASP A 130 6.99 -18.87 2.63
N LEU A 131 7.25 -17.55 2.63
CA LEU A 131 8.59 -16.98 2.70
C LEU A 131 9.41 -17.50 3.89
N ALA A 132 8.75 -17.73 5.03
CA ALA A 132 9.40 -18.17 6.26
C ALA A 132 9.78 -19.66 6.27
N GLN A 133 9.12 -20.47 5.44
CA GLN A 133 9.25 -21.93 5.45
C GLN A 133 9.98 -22.45 4.23
N GLU A 134 9.94 -21.71 3.12
CA GLU A 134 10.52 -22.15 1.87
C GLU A 134 12.03 -21.98 1.79
N HIS A 135 12.62 -22.91 1.05
CA HIS A 135 14.03 -22.93 0.71
C HIS A 135 14.20 -22.63 -0.77
N CYS A 136 15.36 -22.11 -1.12
CA CYS A 136 15.70 -21.78 -2.49
C CYS A 136 15.77 -23.06 -3.34
N GLN A 137 15.01 -23.10 -4.44
CA GLN A 137 15.00 -24.26 -5.35
C GLN A 137 16.37 -24.52 -6.00
N ALA A 138 17.23 -23.50 -6.13
CA ALA A 138 18.52 -23.62 -6.77
C ALA A 138 19.65 -24.07 -5.83
N CYS A 139 19.69 -23.56 -4.59
CA CYS A 139 20.80 -23.81 -3.66
C CYS A 139 20.39 -24.43 -2.31
N GLY A 140 19.10 -24.64 -2.07
CA GLY A 140 18.58 -25.20 -0.82
C GLY A 140 18.68 -24.29 0.40
N ALA A 141 19.22 -23.07 0.28
CA ALA A 141 19.31 -22.12 1.40
C ALA A 141 17.92 -21.56 1.78
N PRO A 142 17.65 -21.22 3.05
CA PRO A 142 16.39 -20.60 3.44
C PRO A 142 16.19 -19.26 2.70
N LEU A 143 14.94 -18.96 2.32
CA LEU A 143 14.59 -17.69 1.69
C LEU A 143 14.44 -16.54 2.69
N ALA A 144 13.89 -16.85 3.87
CA ALA A 144 13.81 -15.88 4.95
C ALA A 144 15.21 -15.53 5.48
N PRO A 145 15.42 -14.26 5.90
CA PRO A 145 16.62 -13.87 6.63
C PRO A 145 16.77 -14.60 7.97
#